data_AF-A0A8B7E605-F1
#
_entry.id   AF-A0A8B7E605-F1
#
_cell.length_a   1.000
_cell.length_b   1.000
_cell.length_c   1.000
_cell.angle_alpha   90.00
_cell.angle_beta   90.00
_cell.angle_gamma   90.00
#
_symmetry.space_group_name_H-M   'P 1'
#
loop_
_entity.id
_entity.type
_entity.pdbx_description
1 polymer ?
#
loop_
_entity_poly.entity_id
_entity_poly.type
_entity_poly.pdbx_seq_one_letter_code
_entity_poly.pdbx_strand_id
1 'polypeptide(L)'
;MSIYIKKPAIWVYIAEVTSARLRGTMGAITNHAIVFGMFLYSLTAEISDWTIKYYYSAIVGLVVILLSFLIMFMPETPRWLLADGQREKAFKNQLWLFGIKSDAEDECNNIEINLAHQQIASVNDFRSSGLFRPLIIGSSLFLIHQFILIGYITYLSDLLG
;
A
#
# COMPACT_ATOMS: atom_id res chain seq x y z
N MET A 1 -22.29 2.50 -4.91
CA MET A 1 -20.98 2.94 -5.42
C MET A 1 -20.23 3.93 -4.50
N SER A 2 -20.69 4.16 -3.26
CA SER A 2 -20.01 5.05 -2.28
C SER A 2 -19.06 4.29 -1.32
N ILE A 3 -19.12 2.95 -1.30
CA ILE A 3 -18.45 2.12 -0.29
C ILE A 3 -16.93 1.95 -0.56
N TYR A 4 -16.46 2.16 -1.79
CA TYR A 4 -15.04 1.99 -2.13
C TYR A 4 -14.14 3.17 -1.72
N ILE A 5 -14.69 4.37 -1.48
CA ILE A 5 -13.90 5.58 -1.16
C ILE A 5 -13.48 5.61 0.32
N LYS A 6 -14.07 4.76 1.18
CA LYS A 6 -13.75 4.69 2.61
C LYS A 6 -12.65 3.68 2.96
N LYS A 7 -12.14 2.91 2.00
CA LYS A 7 -11.04 1.95 2.26
C LYS A 7 -9.74 2.74 2.39
N PRO A 8 -9.00 2.60 3.49
CA PRO A 8 -7.77 3.34 3.65
C PRO A 8 -6.78 2.92 2.54
N ALA A 9 -5.91 3.84 2.14
CA ALA A 9 -4.92 3.66 1.07
C ALA A 9 -4.23 2.29 1.18
N ILE A 10 -3.85 1.69 0.06
CA ILE A 10 -3.30 0.31 -0.05
C ILE A 10 -2.24 -0.02 1.03
N TRP A 11 -1.48 1.00 1.45
CA TRP A 11 -0.48 0.96 2.52
C TRP A 11 -1.04 0.63 3.90
N VAL A 12 -2.21 1.14 4.24
CA VAL A 12 -2.91 0.84 5.50
C VAL A 12 -3.43 -0.58 5.47
N TYR A 13 -4.02 -1.01 4.35
CA TYR A 13 -4.42 -2.40 4.18
C TYR A 13 -3.24 -3.34 4.39
N ILE A 14 -2.11 -3.07 3.73
CA ILE A 14 -0.88 -3.86 3.91
C ILE A 14 -0.43 -3.81 5.37
N ALA A 15 -0.40 -2.63 6.00
CA ALA A 15 0.01 -2.52 7.40
C ALA A 15 -0.89 -3.32 8.37
N GLU A 16 -2.20 -3.39 8.11
CA GLU A 16 -3.16 -4.12 8.93
C GLU A 16 -3.10 -5.64 8.70
N VAL A 17 -2.82 -6.07 7.47
CA VAL A 17 -2.77 -7.49 7.10
C VAL A 17 -1.38 -8.11 7.30
N THR A 18 -0.35 -7.28 7.46
CA THR A 18 1.02 -7.75 7.67
C THR A 18 1.39 -7.78 9.14
N SER A 19 1.99 -8.88 9.59
CA SER A 19 2.57 -8.98 10.93
C SER A 19 3.63 -7.90 11.16
N ALA A 20 3.75 -7.39 12.39
CA ALA A 20 4.66 -6.29 12.72
C ALA A 20 6.12 -6.53 12.26
N ARG A 21 6.56 -7.80 12.27
CA ARG A 21 7.90 -8.21 11.81
C ARG A 21 8.11 -8.07 10.30
N LEU A 22 7.06 -8.27 9.51
CA LEU A 22 7.13 -8.32 8.04
C LEU A 22 6.68 -7.01 7.37
N ARG A 23 6.15 -6.03 8.12
CA ARG A 23 5.69 -4.75 7.57
C ARG A 23 6.76 -4.03 6.74
N GLY A 24 7.99 -3.97 7.24
CA GLY A 24 9.11 -3.36 6.51
C GLY A 24 9.44 -4.11 5.22
N THR A 25 9.42 -5.44 5.27
CA THR A 25 9.66 -6.29 4.09
C THR A 25 8.57 -6.17 3.05
N MET A 26 7.29 -6.17 3.45
CA MET A 26 6.17 -5.98 2.53
C MET A 26 6.22 -4.60 1.86
N GLY A 27 6.55 -3.55 2.62
CA GLY A 27 6.78 -2.21 2.07
C GLY A 27 7.92 -2.21 1.04
N ALA A 28 9.04 -2.88 1.34
CA ALA A 28 10.14 -3.02 0.40
C ALA A 28 9.74 -3.79 -0.87
N ILE A 29 8.97 -4.89 -0.75
CA ILE A 29 8.48 -5.67 -1.89
C ILE A 29 7.60 -4.83 -2.80
N THR A 30 6.65 -4.07 -2.22
CA THR A 30 5.80 -3.18 -3.01
C THR A 30 6.59 -2.10 -3.73
N ASN A 31 7.60 -1.51 -3.09
CA ASN A 31 8.47 -0.53 -3.73
C ASN A 31 9.31 -1.16 -4.85
N HIS A 32 9.86 -2.35 -4.64
CA HIS A 32 10.60 -3.07 -5.67
C HIS A 32 9.71 -3.42 -6.87
N ALA A 33 8.46 -3.83 -6.65
CA ALA A 33 7.52 -4.09 -7.73
C ALA A 33 7.24 -2.85 -8.58
N ILE A 34 7.10 -1.68 -7.94
CA ILE A 34 6.91 -0.40 -8.63
C ILE A 34 8.16 -0.05 -9.48
N VAL A 35 9.35 -0.09 -8.88
CA VAL A 35 10.61 0.22 -9.58
C VAL A 35 10.86 -0.76 -10.73
N PHE A 36 10.56 -2.05 -10.52
CA PHE A 36 10.67 -3.08 -11.55
C PHE A 36 9.70 -2.85 -12.70
N GLY A 37 8.45 -2.43 -12.41
CA GLY A 37 7.49 -2.04 -13.44
C GLY A 37 7.97 -0.84 -14.28
N MET A 38 8.55 0.18 -13.63
CA MET A 38 9.15 1.31 -14.35
C MET A 38 10.33 0.87 -15.22
N PHE A 39 11.18 -0.02 -14.71
CA PHE A 39 12.29 -0.58 -15.47
C PHE A 39 11.81 -1.31 -16.73
N LEU A 40 10.79 -2.18 -16.61
CA LEU A 40 10.20 -2.86 -17.76
C LEU A 40 9.59 -1.89 -18.79
N TYR A 41 8.96 -0.80 -18.32
CA TYR A 41 8.43 0.24 -19.20
C TYR A 41 9.55 0.94 -19.98
N SER A 42 10.64 1.31 -19.31
CA SER A 42 11.79 1.96 -19.95
C SER A 42 12.40 1.13 -21.07
N LEU A 43 12.43 -0.21 -20.94
CA LEU A 43 12.90 -1.10 -22.02
C LEU A 43 12.06 -1.02 -23.30
N THR A 44 10.81 -0.57 -23.19
CA THR A 44 9.89 -0.44 -24.33
C THR A 44 9.81 0.98 -24.87
N ALA A 45 10.45 1.95 -24.21
CA ALA A 45 10.37 3.36 -24.56
C ALA A 45 10.93 3.64 -25.98
N GLU A 46 12.05 3.02 -26.31
CA GLU A 46 12.79 3.20 -27.59
C GLU A 46 12.17 2.44 -28.78
N ILE A 47 11.16 1.60 -28.55
CA ILE A 47 10.50 0.85 -29.62
C ILE A 47 9.71 1.81 -30.50
N SER A 48 10.17 2.04 -31.74
CA SER A 48 9.51 2.92 -32.70
C SER A 48 8.25 2.28 -33.34
N ASP A 49 8.19 0.95 -33.36
CA ASP A 49 7.03 0.22 -33.89
C ASP A 49 5.81 0.35 -32.97
N TRP A 50 4.80 1.07 -33.46
CA TRP A 50 3.53 1.29 -32.80
C TRP A 50 2.78 -0.02 -32.49
N THR A 51 2.97 -1.05 -33.32
CA THR A 51 2.30 -2.35 -33.19
C THR A 51 2.79 -3.08 -31.95
N ILE A 52 4.12 -3.10 -31.74
CA ILE A 52 4.75 -3.75 -30.59
C ILE A 52 4.38 -3.00 -29.30
N LYS A 53 4.37 -1.66 -29.32
CA LYS A 53 3.90 -0.83 -28.20
C LYS A 53 2.43 -1.11 -27.85
N TYR A 54 1.57 -1.29 -28.85
CA TYR A 54 0.17 -1.65 -28.63
C TYR A 54 0.04 -3.02 -27.96
N TYR A 55 0.72 -4.06 -28.45
CA TYR A 55 0.68 -5.39 -27.83
C TYR A 55 1.22 -5.38 -26.40
N TYR A 56 2.32 -4.66 -26.14
CA TYR A 56 2.87 -4.52 -24.80
C TYR A 56 1.87 -3.87 -23.83
N SER A 57 1.27 -2.73 -24.22
CA SER A 57 0.28 -2.05 -23.39
C SER A 57 -1.00 -2.88 -23.18
N ALA A 58 -1.42 -3.67 -24.18
CA ALA A 58 -2.52 -4.60 -24.05
C ALA A 58 -2.23 -5.73 -23.04
N ILE A 59 -1.01 -6.29 -23.06
CA ILE A 59 -0.58 -7.31 -22.08
C ILE A 59 -0.55 -6.72 -20.67
N VAL A 60 0.04 -5.54 -20.48
CA VAL A 60 0.07 -4.86 -19.18
C VAL A 60 -1.35 -4.57 -18.70
N GLY A 61 -2.23 -4.08 -19.58
CA GLY A 61 -3.64 -3.86 -19.27
C GLY A 61 -4.36 -5.14 -18.83
N LEU A 62 -4.11 -6.26 -19.51
CA LEU A 62 -4.66 -7.56 -19.11
C LEU A 62 -4.18 -7.99 -17.72
N VAL A 63 -2.88 -7.83 -17.43
CA VAL A 63 -2.32 -8.14 -16.09
C VAL A 63 -2.98 -7.28 -15.02
N VAL A 64 -3.16 -5.98 -15.27
CA VAL A 64 -3.86 -5.07 -14.33
C VAL A 64 -5.30 -5.51 -14.10
N ILE A 65 -6.03 -5.90 -15.15
CA ILE A 65 -7.40 -6.42 -15.03
C ILE A 65 -7.42 -7.70 -14.18
N LEU A 66 -6.52 -8.66 -14.47
CA LEU A 66 -6.43 -9.91 -13.70
C LEU A 66 -6.13 -9.66 -12.22
N LEU A 67 -5.17 -8.78 -11.92
CA LEU A 67 -4.85 -8.40 -10.55
C LEU A 67 -6.02 -7.67 -9.87
N SER A 68 -6.76 -6.84 -10.60
CA SER A 68 -7.96 -6.16 -10.08
C SER A 68 -9.06 -7.15 -9.71
N PHE A 69 -9.25 -8.20 -10.52
CA PHE A 69 -10.15 -9.30 -10.20
C PHE A 69 -9.69 -10.04 -8.94
N LEU A 70 -8.39 -10.27 -8.77
CA LEU A 70 -7.86 -10.95 -7.59
C LEU A 70 -8.09 -10.13 -6.30
N ILE A 71 -7.96 -8.80 -6.38
CA ILE A 71 -8.25 -7.89 -5.26
C ILE A 71 -9.72 -7.97 -4.83
N MET A 72 -10.65 -8.29 -5.74
CA MET A 72 -12.07 -8.45 -5.39
C MET A 72 -12.31 -9.65 -4.46
N PHE A 73 -11.44 -10.67 -4.48
CA PHE A 73 -11.51 -11.82 -3.58
C PHE A 73 -10.76 -11.61 -2.26
N MET A 74 -10.06 -10.49 -2.12
CA MET A 74 -9.27 -10.19 -0.93
C MET A 74 -10.19 -9.84 0.25
N PRO A 75 -10.02 -10.48 1.42
CA PRO A 75 -10.87 -10.21 2.57
C PRO A 75 -10.64 -8.80 3.11
N GLU A 76 -11.67 -8.24 3.71
CA GLU A 76 -11.59 -6.93 4.35
C GLU A 76 -10.83 -7.00 5.67
N THR A 77 -10.20 -5.89 6.07
CA THR A 77 -9.36 -5.88 7.25
C THR A 77 -10.18 -6.10 8.53
N PRO A 78 -9.70 -6.92 9.48
CA PRO A 78 -10.41 -7.22 10.72
C PRO A 78 -10.77 -5.95 11.52
N ARG A 79 -9.88 -4.95 11.50
CA ARG A 79 -10.11 -3.65 12.14
C ARG A 79 -11.28 -2.88 11.53
N TRP A 80 -11.39 -2.87 10.20
CA TRP A 80 -12.51 -2.23 9.53
C TRP A 80 -13.84 -2.94 9.86
N LEU A 81 -13.84 -4.28 9.85
CA LEU A 81 -15.02 -5.07 10.21
C LEU A 81 -15.46 -4.85 11.67
N LEU A 82 -14.52 -4.70 12.59
CA LEU A 82 -14.82 -4.36 14.00
C LEU A 82 -15.37 -2.94 14.13
N ALA A 83 -14.83 -1.97 13.40
CA ALA A 83 -15.35 -0.59 13.38
C ALA A 83 -16.77 -0.51 12.79
N ASP A 84 -17.13 -1.40 11.87
CA ASP A 84 -18.47 -1.52 11.29
C ASP A 84 -19.41 -2.40 12.13
N GLY A 85 -18.96 -2.90 13.29
CA GLY A 85 -19.76 -3.73 14.20
C GLY A 85 -19.91 -5.20 13.79
N GLN A 86 -19.20 -5.65 12.75
CA GLN A 86 -19.28 -7.02 12.20
C GLN A 86 -18.24 -7.96 12.83
N ARG A 87 -18.33 -8.18 14.15
CA ARG A 87 -17.32 -8.92 14.93
C ARG A 87 -17.10 -10.37 14.48
N GLU A 88 -18.15 -11.11 14.14
CA GLU A 88 -18.01 -12.50 13.66
C GLU A 88 -17.19 -12.59 12.36
N LYS A 89 -17.41 -11.66 11.42
CA LYS A 89 -16.65 -11.61 10.18
C LYS A 89 -15.20 -11.19 10.42
N ALA A 90 -14.96 -10.27 11.35
CA ALA A 90 -13.62 -9.86 11.73
C ALA A 90 -12.80 -11.04 12.26
N PHE A 91 -13.38 -11.85 13.16
CA PHE A 91 -12.74 -13.05 13.68
C PHE A 91 -12.42 -14.07 12.58
N LYS A 92 -13.38 -14.34 11.68
CA LYS A 92 -13.17 -15.25 10.55
C LYS A 92 -12.04 -14.76 9.62
N ASN A 93 -11.99 -13.47 9.33
CA ASN A 93 -10.96 -12.89 8.47
C ASN A 93 -9.59 -12.88 9.16
N GLN A 94 -9.52 -12.58 10.46
CA GLN A 94 -8.29 -12.68 11.26
C GLN A 94 -7.73 -14.12 11.22
N LEU A 95 -8.61 -15.11 11.38
CA LEU A 95 -8.25 -16.52 11.30
C LEU A 95 -7.75 -16.93 9.90
N TRP A 96 -8.36 -16.40 8.84
CA TRP A 96 -7.93 -16.64 7.46
C TRP A 96 -6.56 -16.01 7.17
N LEU A 97 -6.30 -14.82 7.71
CA LEU A 97 -5.05 -14.06 7.48
C LEU A 97 -3.86 -14.59 8.28
N PHE A 98 -4.05 -14.92 9.56
CA PHE A 98 -2.97 -15.25 10.49
C PHE A 98 -2.98 -16.72 10.95
N GLY A 99 -4.03 -17.48 10.60
CA GLY A 99 -4.17 -18.90 10.92
C GLY A 99 -4.69 -19.18 12.34
N ILE A 100 -4.98 -20.46 12.62
CA ILE A 100 -5.62 -20.94 13.86
C ILE A 100 -4.73 -20.80 15.11
N LYS A 101 -3.42 -20.59 14.94
CA LYS A 101 -2.48 -20.38 16.06
C LYS A 101 -2.42 -18.94 16.57
N SER A 102 -3.16 -18.02 15.96
CA SER A 102 -3.32 -16.66 16.44
C SER A 102 -4.36 -16.63 17.56
N ASP A 103 -4.09 -15.96 18.67
CA ASP A 103 -5.10 -15.54 19.66
C ASP A 103 -6.02 -14.48 19.02
N ALA A 104 -6.76 -14.89 18.00
CA ALA A 104 -7.56 -14.02 17.15
C ALA A 104 -8.66 -13.32 17.95
N GLU A 105 -9.15 -13.95 19.02
CA GLU A 105 -10.14 -13.37 19.92
C GLU A 105 -9.54 -12.25 20.79
N ASP A 106 -8.35 -12.47 21.35
CA ASP A 106 -7.64 -11.45 22.13
C ASP A 106 -7.22 -10.27 21.25
N GLU A 107 -6.77 -10.53 20.02
CA GLU A 107 -6.43 -9.46 19.07
C GLU A 107 -7.67 -8.66 18.66
N CYS A 108 -8.81 -9.32 18.41
CA CYS A 108 -10.07 -8.61 18.13
C CYS A 108 -10.52 -7.76 19.33
N ASN A 109 -10.39 -8.27 20.56
CA ASN A 109 -10.68 -7.52 21.78
C ASN A 109 -9.76 -6.30 21.92
N ASN A 110 -8.45 -6.48 21.72
CA ASN A 110 -7.47 -5.39 21.76
C ASN A 110 -7.80 -4.31 20.73
N ILE A 111 -8.16 -4.71 19.50
CA ILE A 111 -8.54 -3.75 18.45
C ILE A 111 -9.81 -2.98 18.84
N GLU A 112 -10.83 -3.64 19.40
CA GLU A 112 -12.08 -3.01 19.81
C GLU A 112 -11.89 -2.02 20.98
N ILE A 113 -11.07 -2.38 21.98
CA ILE A 113 -10.67 -1.47 23.06
C ILE A 113 -9.93 -0.26 22.49
N ASN A 114 -8.98 -0.48 21.57
CA ASN A 114 -8.27 0.62 20.93
C ASN A 114 -9.20 1.52 20.10
N LEU A 115 -10.18 0.95 19.40
CA LEU A 115 -11.18 1.72 18.65
C LEU A 115 -12.06 2.57 19.58
N ALA A 116 -12.47 2.01 20.74
CA ALA A 116 -13.25 2.73 21.75
C ALA A 116 -12.44 3.87 22.41
N HIS A 117 -11.13 3.68 22.58
CA HIS A 117 -10.21 4.68 23.14
C HIS A 117 -9.60 5.62 22.08
N GLN A 118 -9.83 5.39 20.79
CA GLN A 118 -9.30 6.23 19.72
C GLN A 118 -10.07 7.55 19.65
N GLN A 119 -9.52 8.58 20.30
CA GLN A 119 -9.78 9.95 19.87
C GLN A 119 -9.30 10.07 18.42
N ILE A 120 -10.20 10.52 17.53
CA ILE A 120 -9.85 10.89 16.16
C ILE A 120 -8.66 11.84 16.25
N ALA A 121 -7.49 11.40 15.79
CA ALA A 121 -6.26 12.18 15.87
C ALA A 121 -6.52 13.57 15.28
N SER A 122 -6.52 14.57 16.15
CA SER A 122 -6.81 15.93 15.74
C SER A 122 -5.62 16.46 14.96
N VAL A 123 -5.84 17.40 14.03
CA VAL A 123 -4.74 18.04 13.29
C VAL A 123 -3.73 18.71 14.25
N ASN A 124 -4.15 19.00 15.49
CA ASN A 124 -3.27 19.47 16.56
C ASN A 124 -2.36 18.38 17.17
N ASP A 125 -2.69 17.09 17.07
CA ASP A 125 -1.80 15.98 17.51
C ASP A 125 -0.59 15.83 16.59
N PHE A 126 -0.69 16.25 15.33
CA PHE A 126 0.48 16.35 14.44
C PHE A 126 1.54 17.34 14.95
N ARG A 127 1.12 18.29 15.79
CA ARG A 127 1.98 19.29 16.42
C ARG A 127 2.58 18.79 17.75
N SER A 128 2.22 17.59 18.20
CA SER A 128 2.88 16.95 19.34
C SER A 128 4.34 16.63 18.99
N SER A 129 5.24 16.87 19.94
CA SER A 129 6.69 16.77 19.73
C SER A 129 7.18 15.37 19.36
N GLY A 130 6.35 14.33 19.56
CA GLY A 130 6.66 12.94 19.25
C GLY A 130 6.51 12.55 17.78
N LEU A 131 5.49 13.07 17.08
CA LEU A 131 5.25 12.74 15.66
C LEU A 131 5.99 13.67 14.70
N PHE A 132 6.19 14.93 15.10
CA PHE A 132 6.73 15.97 14.21
C PHE A 132 8.17 15.69 13.76
N ARG A 133 9.01 15.10 14.63
CA ARG A 133 10.42 14.78 14.32
C ARG A 133 10.54 13.72 13.22
N PRO A 134 9.90 12.52 13.32
CA PRO A 134 9.87 11.56 12.22
C PRO A 134 9.29 12.13 10.93
N LEU A 135 8.26 12.96 11.03
CA LEU A 135 7.57 13.55 9.87
C LEU A 135 8.49 14.49 9.07
N ILE A 136 9.21 15.38 9.75
CA ILE A 136 10.18 16.27 9.09
C ILE A 136 11.31 15.46 8.46
N ILE A 137 11.87 14.49 9.19
CA ILE A 137 12.98 13.67 8.69
C ILE A 137 12.53 12.90 7.44
N GLY A 138 11.37 12.24 7.50
CA GLY A 138 10.81 11.49 6.38
C GLY A 138 10.49 12.38 5.18
N SER A 139 9.86 13.54 5.41
CA SER A 139 9.53 14.49 4.34
C SER A 139 10.77 15.06 3.67
N SER A 140 11.80 15.41 4.46
CA SER A 140 13.06 15.95 3.95
C SER A 140 13.82 14.91 3.13
N LEU A 141 13.88 13.67 3.63
CA LEU A 141 14.50 12.55 2.90
C LEU A 141 13.76 12.28 1.59
N PHE A 142 12.42 12.33 1.61
CA PHE A 142 11.60 12.16 0.42
C PHE A 142 11.85 13.24 -0.62
N LEU A 143 11.94 14.51 -0.23
CA LEU A 143 12.25 15.61 -1.14
C LEU A 143 13.63 15.44 -1.79
N ILE A 144 14.65 15.12 -0.99
CA ILE A 144 16.01 14.85 -1.50
C ILE A 144 15.97 13.71 -2.53
N HIS A 145 15.23 12.64 -2.23
CA HIS A 145 15.06 11.52 -3.15
C HIS A 145 14.39 11.93 -4.48
N GLN A 146 13.34 12.76 -4.44
CA GLN A 146 12.67 13.27 -5.65
C GLN A 146 13.60 14.12 -6.53
N PHE A 147 14.42 14.97 -5.93
CA PHE A 147 15.39 15.78 -6.70
C PHE A 147 16.43 14.93 -7.41
N ILE A 148 16.97 13.90 -6.74
CA ILE A 148 17.91 12.96 -7.34
C ILE A 148 17.26 12.21 -8.51
N LEU A 149 16.01 11.74 -8.33
CA LEU A 149 15.28 10.99 -9.33
C LEU A 149 15.05 11.81 -10.61
N ILE A 150 14.58 13.05 -10.47
CA ILE A 150 14.35 13.95 -11.61
C ILE A 150 15.67 14.19 -12.36
N GLY A 151 16.75 14.51 -11.64
CA GLY A 151 18.07 14.73 -12.26
C GLY A 151 18.59 13.51 -13.03
N TYR A 152 18.39 12.30 -12.48
CA TYR A 152 18.79 11.06 -13.14
C TYR A 152 17.98 10.77 -14.41
N ILE A 153 16.66 11.00 -14.37
CA ILE A 153 15.78 10.80 -15.53
C ILE A 153 16.16 11.77 -16.65
N THR A 154 16.37 13.05 -16.33
CA THR A 154 16.78 14.06 -17.33
C THR A 154 18.15 13.72 -17.93
N TYR A 155 19.10 13.29 -17.10
CA TYR A 155 20.41 12.88 -17.59
C TYR A 155 20.32 11.67 -18.54
N LEU A 156 19.49 10.68 -18.21
CA LEU A 156 19.26 9.54 -19.11
C LEU A 156 18.55 9.94 -20.39
N SER A 157 17.56 10.84 -20.34
CA SER A 157 16.86 11.31 -21.55
C SER A 157 17.79 12.07 -22.48
N ASP A 158 18.72 12.86 -21.94
CA ASP A 158 19.71 13.60 -22.73
C ASP A 158 20.82 12.69 -23.30
N LEU A 159 21.08 11.54 -22.67
CA LEU A 159 22.07 10.56 -23.15
C LEU A 159 21.51 9.64 -24.24
N LEU A 160 20.20 9.38 -24.22
CA LEU A 160 19.51 8.45 -25.15
C LEU A 160 18.79 9.17 -26.30
N GLY A 161 18.69 10.50 -26.28
CA GLY A 161 18.15 11.33 -27.36
C GLY A 161 19.23 11.88 -28.29
#